data_AF-A0A858R4E4-F1
#
_entry.id   AF-A0A858R4E4-F1
#
_cell.length_a   1.000
_cell.length_b   1.000
_cell.length_c   1.000
_cell.angle_alpha   90.00
_cell.angle_beta   90.00
_cell.angle_gamma   90.00
#
_symmetry.space_group_name_H-M   'P 1'
#
loop_
_entity.id
_entity.type
_entity.pdbx_description
1 polymer ?
#
loop_
_entity_poly.entity_id
_entity_poly.type
_entity_poly.pdbx_seq_one_letter_code
_entity_poly.pdbx_strand_id
1 'polypeptide(L)'
;MMEWVVKACWLALAAVHAAPAAVLFRPGLAQTLYGIPAEGTAGLLVSHRAGLFLAVLVVALFAAASPGARRAASLVVGISVLSFLVLYAQAGLPQGPLRTVAVVDALALPLLALVTVMAWREGDA
;
A
#
# COMPACT_ATOMS: atom_id res chain seq x y z
N MET A 1 19.31 15.93 -5.80
CA MET A 1 18.14 15.77 -6.69
C MET A 1 17.51 14.39 -6.52
N MET A 2 18.28 13.30 -6.67
CA MET A 2 17.80 11.91 -6.51
C MET A 2 17.11 11.65 -5.15
N GLU A 3 17.69 12.13 -4.05
CA GLU A 3 17.13 11.91 -2.71
C GLU A 3 15.73 12.52 -2.52
N TRP A 4 15.48 13.71 -3.06
CA TRP A 4 14.15 14.33 -3.00
C TRP A 4 13.12 13.55 -3.81
N VAL A 5 13.53 12.97 -4.95
CA VAL A 5 12.67 12.10 -5.77
C VAL A 5 12.30 10.83 -4.99
N VAL A 6 13.29 10.16 -4.37
CA VAL A 6 13.05 8.95 -3.58
C VAL A 6 12.10 9.24 -2.40
N LYS A 7 12.30 10.35 -1.69
CA LYS A 7 11.38 10.79 -0.63
C LYS A 7 9.98 11.04 -1.15
N ALA A 8 9.84 11.75 -2.26
CA ALA A 8 8.53 12.00 -2.88
C ALA A 8 7.83 10.70 -3.28
N CYS A 9 8.56 9.72 -3.82
CA CYS A 9 8.01 8.40 -4.15
C CYS A 9 7.56 7.65 -2.90
N TRP A 10 8.33 7.66 -1.81
CA TRP A 10 7.89 7.04 -0.54
C TRP A 10 6.65 7.72 0.04
N LEU A 11 6.57 9.05 -0.01
CA LEU A 11 5.39 9.80 0.43
C LEU A 11 4.17 9.52 -0.45
N ALA A 12 4.35 9.38 -1.76
CA ALA A 12 3.28 8.98 -2.68
C ALA A 12 2.80 7.55 -2.41
N LEU A 13 3.71 6.61 -2.17
CA LEU A 13 3.38 5.24 -1.75
C LEU A 13 2.63 5.24 -0.41
N ALA A 14 3.05 6.06 0.56
CA ALA A 14 2.33 6.26 1.81
C ALA A 14 0.90 6.77 1.55
N ALA A 15 0.73 7.78 0.69
CA ALA A 15 -0.58 8.32 0.36
C ALA A 15 -1.55 7.28 -0.23
N VAL A 16 -1.05 6.36 -1.08
CA VAL A 16 -1.83 5.24 -1.62
C VAL A 16 -2.40 4.34 -0.51
N HIS A 17 -1.65 4.10 0.56
CA HIS A 17 -2.05 3.22 1.66
C HIS A 17 -2.86 3.95 2.75
N ALA A 18 -2.95 5.29 2.69
CA ALA A 18 -3.64 6.09 3.70
C ALA A 18 -5.15 5.84 3.75
N ALA A 19 -5.82 5.79 2.58
CA ALA A 19 -7.27 5.54 2.53
C ALA A 19 -7.65 4.14 3.06
N PRO A 20 -6.98 3.04 2.64
CA PRO A 20 -7.16 1.73 3.25
C PRO A 20 -6.90 1.70 4.76
N ALA A 21 -5.86 2.39 5.25
CA ALA A 21 -5.53 2.45 6.67
C ALA A 21 -6.61 3.20 7.48
N ALA A 22 -7.23 4.23 6.91
CA ALA A 22 -8.26 5.03 7.58
C ALA A 22 -9.50 4.20 7.99
N VAL A 23 -9.76 3.08 7.31
CA VAL A 23 -10.85 2.15 7.65
C VAL A 23 -10.73 1.62 9.08
N LEU A 24 -9.50 1.51 9.61
CA LEU A 24 -9.27 1.07 10.99
C LEU A 24 -9.94 2.01 12.01
N PHE A 25 -9.91 3.32 11.74
CA PHE A 25 -10.46 4.34 12.61
C PHE A 25 -11.91 4.68 12.27
N ARG A 26 -12.35 4.37 11.04
CA ARG A 26 -13.70 4.59 10.55
C ARG A 26 -14.20 3.39 9.73
N PRO A 27 -14.72 2.33 10.38
CA PRO A 27 -15.15 1.11 9.71
C PRO A 27 -16.19 1.33 8.60
N GLY A 28 -17.02 2.37 8.69
CA GLY A 28 -17.98 2.73 7.63
C GLY A 28 -17.33 3.02 6.26
N LEU A 29 -16.03 3.34 6.22
CA LEU A 29 -15.27 3.48 4.97
C LEU A 29 -15.13 2.14 4.23
N ALA A 30 -15.29 0.99 4.89
CA ALA A 30 -15.27 -0.31 4.23
C ALA A 30 -16.38 -0.43 3.18
N GLN A 31 -17.56 0.13 3.46
CA GLN A 31 -18.69 0.14 2.52
C GLN A 31 -18.35 1.01 1.29
N THR A 32 -17.73 2.17 1.50
CA THR A 32 -17.39 3.09 0.42
C THR A 32 -16.23 2.59 -0.44
N LEU A 33 -15.17 2.07 0.19
CA LEU A 33 -13.93 1.70 -0.49
C LEU A 33 -13.96 0.27 -1.07
N TYR A 34 -14.73 -0.63 -0.44
CA TYR A 34 -14.74 -2.04 -0.82
C TYR A 34 -16.15 -2.60 -1.10
N GLY A 35 -17.21 -1.83 -0.85
CA GLY A 35 -18.59 -2.32 -1.00
C GLY A 35 -19.00 -3.32 0.09
N ILE A 36 -18.26 -3.38 1.20
CA ILE A 36 -18.47 -4.37 2.28
C ILE A 36 -19.09 -3.66 3.49
N PRO A 37 -20.24 -4.14 4.01
CA PRO A 37 -20.83 -3.60 5.23
C PRO A 37 -19.85 -3.62 6.39
N ALA A 38 -19.89 -2.60 7.26
CA ALA A 38 -18.99 -2.51 8.40
C ALA A 38 -19.29 -3.61 9.44
N GLU A 39 -20.52 -4.10 9.45
CA GLU A 39 -21.02 -5.12 10.35
C GLU A 39 -20.75 -6.54 9.83
N GLY A 40 -20.74 -7.51 10.76
CA GLY A 40 -20.54 -8.91 10.45
C GLY A 40 -19.08 -9.31 10.21
N THR A 41 -18.86 -10.59 9.91
CA THR A 41 -17.52 -11.18 9.84
C THR A 41 -16.66 -10.55 8.74
N ALA A 42 -17.23 -10.25 7.57
CA ALA A 42 -16.50 -9.64 6.47
C ALA A 42 -16.04 -8.21 6.81
N GLY A 43 -16.93 -7.39 7.37
CA GLY A 43 -16.61 -6.02 7.82
C GLY A 43 -15.53 -5.99 8.89
N LEU A 44 -15.59 -6.91 9.86
CA LEU A 44 -14.55 -7.08 10.88
C LEU A 44 -13.19 -7.42 10.26
N LEU A 45 -13.13 -8.36 9.32
CA LEU A 45 -11.89 -8.76 8.66
C LEU A 45 -11.29 -7.64 7.80
N VAL A 46 -12.13 -6.85 7.12
CA VAL A 46 -11.68 -5.66 6.37
C VAL A 46 -11.13 -4.59 7.31
N SER A 47 -11.79 -4.37 8.44
CA SER A 47 -11.33 -3.43 9.47
C SER A 47 -10.01 -3.88 10.11
N HIS A 48 -9.85 -5.18 10.37
CA HIS A 48 -8.58 -5.75 10.83
C HIS A 48 -7.48 -5.59 9.76
N ARG A 49 -7.77 -5.85 8.48
CA ARG A 49 -6.84 -5.64 7.36
C ARG A 49 -6.38 -4.18 7.27
N ALA A 50 -7.24 -3.22 7.63
CA ALA A 50 -6.85 -1.82 7.72
C ALA A 50 -5.69 -1.57 8.71
N GLY A 51 -5.55 -2.39 9.75
CA GLY A 51 -4.40 -2.39 10.65
C GLY A 51 -3.08 -2.73 9.93
N LEU A 52 -3.10 -3.72 9.04
CA LEU A 52 -1.93 -4.03 8.20
C LEU A 52 -1.62 -2.87 7.24
N PHE A 53 -2.64 -2.26 6.63
CA PHE A 53 -2.44 -1.06 5.81
C PHE A 53 -1.85 0.11 6.59
N LEU A 54 -2.25 0.29 7.85
CA LEU A 54 -1.62 1.28 8.73
C LEU A 54 -0.15 0.95 8.98
N ALA A 55 0.21 -0.32 9.19
CA ALA A 55 1.61 -0.72 9.31
C ALA A 55 2.41 -0.42 8.03
N VAL A 56 1.85 -0.72 6.84
CA VAL A 56 2.48 -0.40 5.55
C VAL A 56 2.65 1.11 5.37
N LEU A 57 1.62 1.90 5.70
CA LEU A 57 1.66 3.37 5.70
C LEU A 57 2.81 3.89 6.57
N VAL A 58 2.89 3.42 7.82
CA VAL A 58 3.93 3.83 8.77
C VAL A 58 5.31 3.46 8.21
N VAL A 59 5.51 2.23 7.73
CA VAL A 59 6.78 1.79 7.14
C VAL A 59 7.19 2.65 5.93
N ALA A 60 6.25 3.03 5.06
CA ALA A 60 6.52 3.92 3.93
C ALA A 60 6.95 5.32 4.40
N LEU A 61 6.32 5.87 5.43
CA LEU A 61 6.71 7.15 6.03
C LEU A 61 8.10 7.07 6.68
N PHE A 62 8.40 5.97 7.38
CA PHE A 62 9.74 5.73 7.95
C PHE A 62 10.82 5.64 6.86
N ALA A 63 10.53 5.00 5.73
CA ALA A 63 11.46 4.89 4.60
C ALA A 63 11.71 6.24 3.89
N ALA A 64 10.74 7.16 3.92
CA ALA A 64 10.93 8.53 3.48
C ALA A 64 11.92 9.31 4.39
N ALA A 65 11.89 9.03 5.70
CA ALA A 65 12.73 9.72 6.69
C ALA A 65 14.11 9.07 6.89
N SER A 66 14.21 7.74 6.75
CA SER A 66 15.40 6.96 7.10
C SER A 66 15.83 6.04 5.94
N PRO A 67 16.99 6.31 5.30
CA PRO A 67 17.53 5.44 4.26
C PRO A 67 17.73 3.98 4.70
N GLY A 68 18.14 3.76 5.95
CA GLY A 68 18.37 2.42 6.50
C GLY A 68 17.10 1.53 6.55
N ALA A 69 15.91 2.13 6.50
CA ALA A 69 14.65 1.39 6.49
C ALA A 69 14.20 0.97 5.06
N ARG A 70 14.77 1.57 4.00
CA ARG A 70 14.22 1.47 2.63
C ARG A 70 14.20 0.06 2.05
N ARG A 71 15.22 -0.75 2.33
CA ARG A 71 15.30 -2.14 1.84
C ARG A 71 14.15 -2.98 2.37
N ALA A 72 14.02 -3.03 3.70
CA ALA A 72 12.91 -3.73 4.36
C ALA A 72 11.55 -3.15 3.95
N ALA A 73 11.42 -1.82 3.90
CA ALA A 73 10.19 -1.16 3.48
C ALA A 73 9.78 -1.51 2.05
N SER A 74 10.74 -1.63 1.13
CA SER A 74 10.47 -1.98 -0.27
C SER A 74 9.87 -3.38 -0.40
N LEU A 75 10.34 -4.32 0.41
CA LEU A 75 9.79 -5.66 0.49
C LEU A 75 8.38 -5.65 1.08
N VAL A 76 8.17 -4.95 2.20
CA VAL A 76 6.86 -4.90 2.88
C VAL A 76 5.79 -4.27 1.98
N VAL A 77 6.07 -3.09 1.42
CA VAL A 77 5.16 -2.41 0.49
C VAL A 77 4.95 -3.25 -0.77
N GLY A 78 6.03 -3.84 -1.31
CA GLY A 78 5.95 -4.69 -2.49
C GLY A 78 5.10 -5.94 -2.29
N ILE A 79 5.25 -6.64 -1.17
CA ILE A 79 4.39 -7.78 -0.80
C ILE A 79 2.94 -7.33 -0.72
N SER A 80 2.66 -6.19 -0.08
CA SER A 80 1.30 -5.64 0.04
C SER A 80 0.64 -5.42 -1.33
N VAL A 81 1.30 -4.65 -2.21
CA VAL A 81 0.77 -4.27 -3.53
C VAL A 81 0.68 -5.48 -4.46
N LEU A 82 1.75 -6.26 -4.59
CA LEU A 82 1.81 -7.37 -5.54
C LEU A 82 0.86 -8.50 -5.13
N SER A 83 0.78 -8.84 -3.84
CA SER A 83 -0.15 -9.89 -3.40
C SER A 83 -1.60 -9.52 -3.69
N PHE A 84 -2.00 -8.26 -3.47
CA PHE A 84 -3.34 -7.81 -3.80
C PHE A 84 -3.63 -7.88 -5.30
N LEU A 85 -2.72 -7.39 -6.16
CA LEU A 85 -2.91 -7.43 -7.61
C LEU A 85 -2.98 -8.86 -8.16
N VAL A 86 -2.14 -9.76 -7.66
CA VAL A 86 -2.17 -11.19 -8.03
C VAL A 86 -3.50 -11.83 -7.62
N LEU A 87 -3.94 -11.62 -6.38
CA LEU A 87 -5.21 -12.16 -5.88
C LEU A 87 -6.42 -11.57 -6.64
N TYR A 88 -6.39 -10.28 -6.96
CA TYR A 88 -7.43 -9.60 -7.75
C TYR A 88 -7.52 -10.19 -9.17
N ALA A 89 -6.39 -10.48 -9.81
CA ALA A 89 -6.35 -11.16 -11.10
C ALA A 89 -6.88 -12.60 -11.01
N GLN A 90 -6.46 -13.37 -10.00
CA GLN A 90 -6.93 -14.74 -9.75
C GLN A 90 -8.44 -14.80 -9.48
N ALA A 91 -9.01 -13.76 -8.85
CA ALA A 91 -10.44 -13.62 -8.62
C ALA A 91 -11.25 -13.23 -9.87
N GLY A 92 -10.63 -13.14 -11.06
CA GLY A 92 -11.32 -12.85 -12.31
C GLY A 92 -11.58 -11.36 -12.58
N LEU A 93 -10.77 -10.46 -12.00
CA LEU A 93 -10.86 -9.01 -12.20
C LEU A 93 -12.26 -8.43 -11.89
N PRO A 94 -12.79 -8.64 -10.67
CA PRO A 94 -14.13 -8.21 -10.30
C PRO A 94 -14.31 -6.70 -10.44
N GLN A 95 -15.46 -6.28 -10.97
CA GLN A 95 -15.79 -4.86 -11.13
C GLN A 95 -16.18 -4.21 -9.79
N GLY A 96 -16.32 -2.88 -9.79
CA GLY A 96 -16.76 -2.11 -8.62
C GLY A 96 -15.59 -1.52 -7.82
N PRO A 97 -15.78 -1.25 -6.51
CA PRO A 97 -14.80 -0.52 -5.69
C PRO A 97 -13.41 -1.16 -5.65
N LEU A 98 -13.32 -2.51 -5.67
CA LEU A 98 -12.05 -3.24 -5.71
C LEU A 98 -11.22 -2.94 -6.97
N ARG A 99 -11.87 -2.66 -8.11
CA ARG A 99 -11.17 -2.27 -9.35
C ARG A 99 -10.45 -0.94 -9.18
N THR A 100 -11.04 0.00 -8.43
CA THR A 100 -10.39 1.28 -8.13
C THR A 100 -9.10 1.05 -7.33
N VAL A 101 -9.15 0.19 -6.32
CA VAL A 101 -7.96 -0.17 -5.52
C VAL A 101 -6.89 -0.80 -6.42
N ALA A 102 -7.28 -1.74 -7.29
CA ALA A 102 -6.34 -2.39 -8.22
C ALA A 102 -5.71 -1.40 -9.21
N VAL A 103 -6.46 -0.42 -9.71
CA VAL A 103 -5.92 0.62 -10.59
C VAL A 103 -4.93 1.51 -9.83
N VAL A 104 -5.27 1.95 -8.61
CA VAL A 104 -4.36 2.77 -7.78
C VAL A 104 -3.08 2.01 -7.46
N ASP A 105 -3.17 0.73 -7.07
CA ASP A 105 -2.01 -0.12 -6.79
C ASP A 105 -1.16 -0.37 -8.05
N ALA A 106 -1.78 -0.56 -9.22
CA ALA A 106 -1.06 -0.68 -10.48
C ALA A 106 -0.31 0.62 -10.86
N LEU A 107 -0.93 1.78 -10.63
CA LEU A 107 -0.28 3.09 -10.83
C LEU A 107 0.84 3.37 -9.82
N ALA A 108 0.83 2.69 -8.67
CA ALA A 108 1.89 2.78 -7.67
C ALA A 108 3.12 1.93 -8.03
N LEU A 109 3.00 0.93 -8.91
CA LEU A 109 4.10 0.02 -9.28
C LEU A 109 5.35 0.74 -9.81
N PRO A 110 5.28 1.75 -10.70
CA PRO A 110 6.47 2.46 -11.15
C PRO A 110 7.22 3.16 -10.00
N LEU A 111 6.48 3.73 -9.04
CA LEU A 111 7.07 4.36 -7.87
C LEU A 111 7.76 3.32 -6.97
N LEU A 112 7.08 2.20 -6.73
CA LEU A 112 7.61 1.08 -5.98
C LEU A 112 8.88 0.50 -6.63
N ALA A 113 8.87 0.31 -7.95
CA ALA A 113 10.03 -0.19 -8.69
C ALA A 113 11.23 0.75 -8.55
N LEU A 114 11.01 2.06 -8.69
CA LEU A 114 12.07 3.06 -8.52
C LEU A 114 12.67 3.01 -7.11
N VAL A 115 11.84 3.10 -6.05
CA VAL A 115 12.37 3.10 -4.67
C VAL A 115 13.03 1.78 -4.31
N THR A 116 12.57 0.66 -4.87
CA THR A 116 13.20 -0.65 -4.69
C THR A 116 14.59 -0.65 -5.31
N VAL A 117 14.72 -0.33 -6.60
CA VAL A 117 16.03 -0.30 -7.27
C VAL A 117 17.02 0.60 -6.53
N MET A 118 16.58 1.79 -6.10
CA MET A 118 17.45 2.71 -5.36
C MET A 118 17.86 2.17 -3.98
N ALA A 119 16.92 1.62 -3.20
CA ALA A 119 17.21 1.07 -1.88
C ALA A 119 18.23 -0.07 -1.90
N TRP A 120 18.21 -0.87 -2.97
CA TRP A 120 19.10 -2.02 -3.09
C TRP A 120 20.47 -1.62 -3.64
N ARG A 121 20.56 -0.67 -4.57
CA ARG A 121 21.83 -0.12 -5.06
C ARG A 121 22.61 0.65 -3.99
N GLU A 122 21.92 1.31 -3.06
CA GLU A 122 22.56 2.15 -2.03
C GLU A 122 23.40 1.38 -1.00
N GLY A 123 23.17 0.09 -0.78
CA GLY A 123 23.96 -0.68 0.19
C GLY A 123 24.84 -1.76 -0.44
N ASP A 124 25.13 -1.63 -1.74
CA ASP A 124 26.23 -2.33 -2.42
C ASP A 124 27.45 -1.40 -2.60
N ALA A 125 27.38 -0.18 -2.04
CA ALA A 125 28.43 0.84 -2.00
C ALA A 125 28.96 1.00 -0.57
#